data_AF-A0A5C6XPI8-F1
#
_entry.id   AF-A0A5C6XPI8-F1
#
_cell.length_a   1.000
_cell.length_b   1.000
_cell.length_c   1.000
_cell.angle_alpha   90.00
_cell.angle_beta   90.00
_cell.angle_gamma   90.00
#
_symmetry.space_group_name_H-M   'P 1'
#
loop_
_entity.id
_entity.type
_entity.pdbx_description
1 polymer ?
#
loop_
_entity_poly.entity_id
_entity_poly.type
_entity_poly.pdbx_seq_one_letter_code
_entity_poly.pdbx_strand_id
1 'polypeptide(L)'
;MSDIPLDQRAFEKALSELVRSYRATTEGAASYHSDDSVRCHHCMFTTGSTDCSFCTYCRDCSNCTYCTQCTECEHCHQSSYCVRSKRCANSSYLILSEDCTDCVFCFGCVGLVKKEFHILNQKFSRDRYFKLVKELKAALKIA
;
A
#
# COMPACT_ATOMS: atom_id res chain seq x y z
N MET A 1 -4.42 -13.21 22.36
CA MET A 1 -3.35 -12.99 21.37
C MET A 1 -4.04 -12.90 20.03
N SER A 2 -3.95 -11.77 19.34
CA SER A 2 -4.62 -11.63 18.05
C SER A 2 -3.92 -12.52 17.03
N ASP A 3 -4.63 -13.52 16.52
CA ASP A 3 -4.15 -14.38 15.44
C ASP A 3 -4.50 -13.74 14.10
N ILE A 4 -3.49 -13.61 13.25
CA ILE A 4 -3.64 -13.17 11.87
C ILE A 4 -3.60 -14.41 10.98
N PRO A 5 -4.50 -14.54 9.99
CA PRO A 5 -4.41 -15.62 9.02
C PRO A 5 -3.09 -15.54 8.26
N LEU A 6 -2.31 -16.63 8.33
CA LEU A 6 -1.04 -16.79 7.59
C LEU A 6 -1.24 -17.48 6.23
N ASP A 7 -2.41 -18.07 5.98
CA ASP A 7 -2.75 -18.61 4.67
C ASP A 7 -3.21 -17.51 3.72
N GLN A 8 -2.81 -17.62 2.45
CA GLN A 8 -3.11 -16.62 1.42
C GLN A 8 -4.61 -16.30 1.33
N ARG A 9 -5.46 -17.33 1.28
CA ARG A 9 -6.89 -17.18 1.00
C ARG A 9 -7.62 -16.48 2.14
N ALA A 10 -7.34 -16.86 3.40
CA ALA A 10 -7.94 -16.20 4.55
C ALA A 10 -7.39 -14.80 4.75
N PHE A 11 -6.12 -14.55 4.44
CA PHE A 11 -5.55 -13.21 4.48
C PHE A 11 -6.22 -12.28 3.46
N GLU A 12 -6.34 -12.71 2.20
CA GLU A 12 -7.01 -11.96 1.14
C GLU A 12 -8.49 -11.71 1.49
N LYS A 13 -9.16 -12.70 2.07
CA LYS A 13 -10.54 -12.55 2.55
C LYS A 13 -10.64 -11.49 3.64
N ALA A 14 -9.79 -11.54 4.67
CA ALA A 14 -9.78 -10.57 5.76
C ALA A 14 -9.47 -9.15 5.27
N LEU A 15 -8.51 -9.01 4.34
CA LEU A 15 -8.21 -7.72 3.70
C LEU A 15 -9.42 -7.20 2.90
N SER A 16 -10.06 -8.06 2.10
CA SER A 16 -11.23 -7.66 1.32
C SER A 16 -12.40 -7.23 2.19
N GLU A 17 -12.61 -7.89 3.33
CA GLU A 17 -13.62 -7.48 4.32
C GLU A 17 -13.29 -6.11 4.93
N LEU A 18 -12.02 -5.88 5.26
CA LEU A 18 -11.54 -4.61 5.78
C LEU A 18 -11.75 -3.46 4.77
N VAL A 19 -11.38 -3.67 3.50
CA VAL A 19 -11.63 -2.71 2.41
C VAL A 19 -13.12 -2.42 2.26
N ARG A 20 -13.97 -3.45 2.26
CA ARG A 20 -15.42 -3.27 2.15
C ARG A 20 -15.97 -2.45 3.31
N SER A 21 -15.52 -2.73 4.54
CA SER A 21 -15.94 -2.01 5.72
C SER A 21 -15.53 -0.54 5.68
N TYR A 22 -14.29 -0.26 5.28
CA TYR A 22 -13.78 1.10 5.16
C TYR A 22 -14.57 1.92 4.13
N ARG A 23 -14.81 1.36 2.93
CA ARG A 23 -15.58 2.03 1.86
C ARG A 23 -17.01 2.32 2.26
N ALA A 24 -17.67 1.42 2.99
CA ALA A 24 -19.02 1.65 3.52
C ALA A 24 -19.07 2.84 4.51
N THR A 25 -17.96 3.13 5.19
CA THR A 25 -17.87 4.28 6.12
C THR A 25 -17.42 5.59 5.46
N THR A 26 -16.88 5.52 4.24
CA THR A 26 -16.31 6.67 3.50
C THR A 26 -17.14 7.11 2.30
N GLU A 27 -18.43 6.73 2.25
CA GLU A 27 -19.42 7.32 1.33
C GLU A 27 -19.54 8.84 1.58
N GLY A 28 -18.62 9.61 0.97
CA GLY A 28 -18.52 11.06 1.13
C GLY A 28 -17.12 11.65 0.88
N ALA A 29 -16.04 10.88 0.82
CA ALA A 29 -14.70 11.45 0.64
C ALA A 29 -13.76 10.56 -0.19
N ALA A 30 -13.91 10.56 -1.51
CA ALA A 30 -12.83 10.14 -2.41
C ALA A 30 -12.97 10.78 -3.79
N SER A 31 -13.06 12.10 -3.85
CA SER A 31 -12.83 12.84 -5.10
C SER A 31 -11.41 13.39 -5.08
N TYR A 32 -10.42 12.53 -5.32
CA TYR A 32 -9.17 13.02 -5.90
C TYR A 32 -9.41 13.15 -7.42
N HIS A 33 -10.11 14.22 -7.81
CA HIS A 33 -10.10 14.69 -9.18
C HIS A 33 -8.71 15.26 -9.46
N SER A 34 -7.85 14.48 -10.09
CA SER A 34 -6.67 14.99 -10.79
C SER A 34 -7.01 15.01 -12.28
N ASP A 35 -7.32 16.20 -12.78
CA ASP A 35 -7.54 16.50 -14.18
C ASP A 35 -6.21 16.37 -14.96
N ASP A 36 -6.30 15.71 -16.12
CA ASP A 36 -5.30 15.55 -17.19
C ASP A 36 -3.81 15.56 -16.82
N SER A 37 -3.17 14.38 -16.94
CA SER A 37 -1.71 14.30 -17.09
C SER A 37 -1.34 13.19 -18.06
N VAL A 38 -1.22 13.58 -19.33
CA VAL A 38 -0.74 12.73 -20.41
C VAL A 38 0.77 12.54 -20.25
N ARG A 39 1.17 11.28 -20.00
CA ARG A 39 2.54 10.70 -19.95
C ARG A 39 3.30 10.86 -18.63
N CYS A 40 4.14 9.88 -18.37
CA CYS A 40 5.04 9.88 -17.23
C CYS A 40 6.10 10.98 -17.39
N HIS A 41 6.20 11.91 -16.44
CA HIS A 41 7.15 13.03 -16.48
C HIS A 41 8.22 12.88 -15.39
N HIS A 42 9.47 13.16 -15.74
CA HIS A 42 10.61 13.11 -14.80
C HIS A 42 10.75 11.78 -14.03
N CYS A 43 10.43 10.66 -14.66
CA CYS A 43 10.63 9.33 -14.08
C CYS A 43 12.01 8.77 -14.43
N MET A 44 12.68 8.14 -13.46
CA MET A 44 13.98 7.50 -13.64
C MET A 44 13.92 6.03 -13.25
N PHE A 45 14.45 5.14 -14.09
CA PHE A 45 14.46 3.69 -13.83
C PHE A 45 13.07 3.10 -13.54
N THR A 46 12.03 3.69 -14.13
CA THR A 46 10.64 3.26 -13.97
C THR A 46 10.22 2.40 -15.15
N THR A 47 9.57 1.26 -14.90
CA THR A 47 9.20 0.26 -15.92
C THR A 47 7.73 -0.15 -15.77
N GLY A 48 7.01 -0.36 -16.87
CA GLY A 48 5.61 -0.81 -16.81
C GLY A 48 4.62 0.19 -16.19
N SER A 49 5.02 1.43 -15.93
CA SER A 49 4.18 2.44 -15.27
C SER A 49 3.47 3.38 -16.21
N THR A 50 2.26 3.79 -15.82
CA THR A 50 1.43 4.77 -16.52
C THR A 50 1.15 5.98 -15.63
N ASP A 51 1.08 7.17 -16.23
CA ASP A 51 0.66 8.41 -15.56
C ASP A 51 1.39 8.69 -14.23
N CYS A 52 2.71 8.44 -14.21
CA CYS A 52 3.55 8.63 -13.04
C CYS A 52 4.45 9.87 -13.18
N SER A 53 4.62 10.65 -12.12
CA SER A 53 5.43 11.87 -12.14
C SER A 53 6.46 11.92 -11.02
N PHE A 54 7.72 12.29 -11.32
CA PHE A 54 8.81 12.34 -10.35
C PHE A 54 9.05 11.01 -9.60
N CYS A 55 8.82 9.89 -10.28
CA CYS A 55 8.97 8.56 -9.71
C CYS A 55 10.32 7.92 -10.05
N THR A 56 10.97 7.29 -9.09
CA THR A 56 12.29 6.68 -9.27
C THR A 56 12.29 5.21 -8.84
N TYR A 57 12.84 4.31 -9.67
CA TYR A 57 12.86 2.86 -9.42
C TYR A 57 11.47 2.24 -9.21
N CYS A 58 10.44 2.72 -9.92
CA CYS A 58 9.09 2.17 -9.81
C CYS A 58 8.82 1.10 -10.87
N ARG A 59 7.99 0.10 -10.55
CA ARG A 59 7.59 -0.96 -11.49
C ARG A 59 6.08 -1.16 -11.48
N ASP A 60 5.45 -1.21 -12.64
CA ASP A 60 4.02 -1.54 -12.80
C ASP A 60 3.10 -0.62 -11.96
N CYS A 61 3.53 0.62 -11.71
CA CYS A 61 2.74 1.61 -10.96
C CYS A 61 1.86 2.47 -11.88
N SER A 62 0.69 2.89 -11.41
CA SER A 62 -0.21 3.80 -12.11
C SER A 62 -0.59 5.02 -11.27
N ASN A 63 -0.71 6.20 -11.89
CA ASN A 63 -1.15 7.43 -11.22
C ASN A 63 -0.35 7.78 -9.95
N CYS A 64 0.97 7.51 -9.94
CA CYS A 64 1.81 7.73 -8.76
C CYS A 64 2.71 8.96 -8.92
N THR A 65 2.87 9.73 -7.85
CA THR A 65 3.70 10.95 -7.86
C THR A 65 4.69 10.98 -6.70
N TYR A 66 5.92 11.42 -6.94
CA TYR A 66 7.01 11.46 -5.94
C TYR A 66 7.25 10.11 -5.24
N CYS A 67 7.09 9.00 -5.96
CA CYS A 67 7.27 7.67 -5.38
C CYS A 67 8.65 7.10 -5.68
N THR A 68 9.21 6.34 -4.74
CA THR A 68 10.52 5.71 -4.89
C THR A 68 10.50 4.23 -4.54
N GLN A 69 11.05 3.37 -5.39
CA GLN A 69 11.09 1.92 -5.15
C GLN A 69 9.72 1.29 -4.88
N CYS A 70 8.70 1.71 -5.63
CA CYS A 70 7.35 1.16 -5.52
C CYS A 70 7.11 0.09 -6.61
N THR A 71 6.35 -0.95 -6.29
CA THR A 71 5.98 -2.02 -7.23
C THR A 71 4.48 -2.26 -7.21
N GLU A 72 3.82 -2.28 -8.37
CA GLU A 72 2.39 -2.55 -8.53
C GLU A 72 1.51 -1.60 -7.67
N CYS A 73 1.92 -0.33 -7.53
CA CYS A 73 1.21 0.65 -6.73
C CYS A 73 0.30 1.54 -7.59
N GLU A 74 -0.82 1.99 -7.03
CA GLU A 74 -1.81 2.78 -7.75
C GLU A 74 -2.23 4.01 -6.92
N HIS A 75 -2.28 5.19 -7.52
CA HIS A 75 -2.70 6.43 -6.85
C HIS A 75 -1.89 6.77 -5.58
N CYS A 76 -0.60 6.46 -5.55
CA CYS A 76 0.26 6.75 -4.39
C CYS A 76 1.00 8.08 -4.55
N HIS A 77 1.16 8.82 -3.45
CA HIS A 77 1.85 10.11 -3.41
C HIS A 77 2.95 10.13 -2.34
N GLN A 78 4.14 10.65 -2.67
CA GLN A 78 5.27 10.81 -1.74
C GLN A 78 5.55 9.53 -0.92
N SER A 79 5.49 8.37 -1.57
CA SER A 79 5.58 7.08 -0.89
C SER A 79 6.78 6.27 -1.35
N SER A 80 7.37 5.49 -0.44
CA SER A 80 8.61 4.76 -0.72
C SER A 80 8.55 3.30 -0.28
N TYR A 81 9.19 2.41 -1.04
CA TYR A 81 9.25 0.97 -0.71
C TYR A 81 7.86 0.32 -0.56
N CYS A 82 6.87 0.78 -1.32
CA CYS A 82 5.51 0.24 -1.26
C CYS A 82 5.32 -0.85 -2.31
N VAL A 83 4.57 -1.90 -1.96
CA VAL A 83 4.28 -3.03 -2.86
C VAL A 83 2.79 -3.29 -2.89
N ARG A 84 2.21 -3.36 -4.09
CA ARG A 84 0.79 -3.70 -4.32
C ARG A 84 -0.16 -2.86 -3.46
N SER A 85 0.16 -1.57 -3.29
CA SER A 85 -0.56 -0.66 -2.39
C SER A 85 -1.27 0.45 -3.16
N LYS A 86 -2.40 0.92 -2.64
CA LYS A 86 -3.31 1.83 -3.36
C LYS A 86 -3.67 3.06 -2.54
N ARG A 87 -3.76 4.23 -3.18
CA ARG A 87 -4.24 5.47 -2.56
C ARG A 87 -3.53 5.81 -1.25
N CYS A 88 -2.22 5.61 -1.20
CA CYS A 88 -1.42 5.89 -0.01
C CYS A 88 -0.65 7.20 -0.18
N ALA A 89 -0.51 7.96 0.91
CA ALA A 89 0.19 9.25 0.91
C ALA A 89 1.24 9.33 2.01
N ASN A 90 2.40 9.93 1.70
CA ASN A 90 3.50 10.19 2.63
C ASN A 90 3.88 8.96 3.49
N SER A 91 3.91 7.78 2.87
CA SER A 91 4.00 6.50 3.59
C SER A 91 5.20 5.68 3.11
N SER A 92 5.69 4.76 3.94
CA SER A 92 6.85 3.93 3.61
C SER A 92 6.70 2.48 4.06
N TYR A 93 7.27 1.55 3.30
CA TYR A 93 7.24 0.12 3.62
C TYR A 93 5.81 -0.42 3.80
N LEU A 94 4.92 -0.03 2.89
CA LEU A 94 3.55 -0.55 2.84
C LEU A 94 3.47 -1.75 1.90
N ILE A 95 2.74 -2.78 2.31
CA ILE A 95 2.47 -3.95 1.46
C ILE A 95 0.97 -4.22 1.50
N LEU A 96 0.36 -4.43 0.33
CA LEU A 96 -1.08 -4.73 0.21
C LEU A 96 -1.98 -3.74 0.98
N SER A 97 -1.55 -2.48 1.12
CA SER A 97 -2.27 -1.50 1.94
C SER A 97 -3.04 -0.51 1.07
N GLU A 98 -4.15 -0.01 1.59
CA GLU A 98 -5.10 0.84 0.86
C GLU A 98 -5.50 2.06 1.71
N ASP A 99 -5.63 3.24 1.12
CA ASP A 99 -6.09 4.46 1.81
C ASP A 99 -5.29 4.80 3.10
N CYS A 100 -3.97 4.59 3.10
CA CYS A 100 -3.11 4.86 4.25
C CYS A 100 -2.32 6.16 4.09
N THR A 101 -2.29 6.98 5.14
CA THR A 101 -1.57 8.27 5.16
C THR A 101 -0.58 8.33 6.32
N ASP A 102 0.63 8.83 6.09
CA ASP A 102 1.69 8.93 7.10
C ASP A 102 2.00 7.59 7.81
N CYS A 103 1.88 6.47 7.10
CA CYS A 103 2.04 5.14 7.68
C CYS A 103 3.40 4.53 7.36
N VAL A 104 3.95 3.76 8.30
CA VAL A 104 5.26 3.12 8.15
C VAL A 104 5.21 1.68 8.62
N PHE A 105 5.72 0.73 7.83
CA PHE A 105 5.68 -0.70 8.17
C PHE A 105 4.25 -1.19 8.42
N CYS A 106 3.40 -1.14 7.38
CA CYS A 106 2.05 -1.70 7.43
C CYS A 106 1.86 -2.76 6.35
N PHE A 107 1.11 -3.81 6.69
CA PHE A 107 0.85 -4.95 5.81
C PHE A 107 -0.65 -5.25 5.77
N GLY A 108 -1.29 -5.18 4.60
CA GLY A 108 -2.74 -5.39 4.49
C GLY A 108 -3.57 -4.38 5.28
N CYS A 109 -3.10 -3.14 5.46
CA CYS A 109 -3.82 -2.15 6.26
C CYS A 109 -4.70 -1.28 5.37
N VAL A 110 -5.83 -0.82 5.92
CA VAL A 110 -6.79 0.02 5.21
C VAL A 110 -7.19 1.22 6.04
N GLY A 111 -7.11 2.43 5.49
CA GLY A 111 -7.66 3.63 6.13
C GLY A 111 -6.88 4.12 7.35
N LEU A 112 -5.62 3.70 7.53
CA LEU A 112 -4.82 4.10 8.69
C LEU A 112 -4.16 5.47 8.47
N VAL A 113 -4.06 6.25 9.56
CA VAL A 113 -3.38 7.55 9.57
C VAL A 113 -2.37 7.60 10.70
N LYS A 114 -1.11 7.94 10.38
CA LYS A 114 0.00 8.08 11.34
C LYS A 114 0.22 6.84 12.21
N LYS A 115 0.22 5.66 11.59
CA LYS A 115 0.39 4.36 12.26
C LYS A 115 1.64 3.64 11.79
N GLU A 116 2.18 2.82 12.69
CA GLU A 116 3.35 1.99 12.40
C GLU A 116 3.23 0.58 12.97
N PHE A 117 3.85 -0.40 12.30
CA PHE A 117 3.87 -1.82 12.70
C PHE A 117 2.46 -2.43 12.80
N HIS A 118 1.64 -2.23 11.76
CA HIS A 118 0.29 -2.79 11.71
C HIS A 118 0.16 -3.89 10.64
N ILE A 119 -0.62 -4.92 10.95
CA ILE A 119 -1.01 -5.96 9.99
C ILE A 119 -2.53 -6.13 10.09
N LEU A 120 -3.26 -6.04 8.97
CA LEU A 120 -4.73 -6.04 8.95
C LEU A 120 -5.34 -5.07 9.99
N ASN A 121 -4.82 -3.84 10.05
CA ASN A 121 -5.17 -2.79 11.02
C ASN A 121 -4.91 -3.12 12.51
N GLN A 122 -4.18 -4.19 12.81
CA GLN A 122 -3.83 -4.56 14.18
C GLN A 122 -2.38 -4.19 14.49
N LYS A 123 -2.14 -3.58 15.65
CA LYS A 123 -0.79 -3.18 16.09
C LYS A 123 0.02 -4.36 16.59
N PHE A 124 1.28 -4.43 16.18
CA PHE A 124 2.26 -5.40 16.69
C PHE A 124 3.48 -4.71 17.26
N SER A 125 4.23 -5.44 18.10
CA SER A 125 5.60 -5.05 18.41
C SER A 125 6.47 -5.23 17.18
N ARG A 126 7.55 -4.44 17.09
CA ARG A 126 8.51 -4.48 15.98
C ARG A 126 8.99 -5.90 15.65
N ASP A 127 9.45 -6.64 16.67
CA ASP A 127 10.00 -7.98 16.48
C ASP A 127 8.96 -8.97 15.98
N ARG A 128 7.72 -8.85 16.48
CA ARG A 128 6.62 -9.73 16.06
C ARG A 128 6.15 -9.37 14.65
N TYR A 129 6.08 -8.08 14.32
CA TYR A 129 5.74 -7.58 13.00
C TYR A 129 6.67 -8.17 11.93
N PHE A 130 8.00 -8.03 12.10
CA PHE A 130 8.95 -8.52 11.09
C PHE A 130 8.93 -10.04 10.92
N LYS A 131 8.67 -10.80 12.00
CA LYS A 131 8.48 -12.26 11.93
C LYS A 131 7.25 -12.60 11.08
N LEU A 132 6.10 -12.02 11.40
CA LEU A 132 4.85 -12.27 10.69
C LEU A 132 4.92 -11.82 9.23
N VAL A 133 5.52 -10.67 8.94
CA VAL A 133 5.68 -10.18 7.55
C VAL A 133 6.54 -11.12 6.73
N LYS A 134 7.60 -11.70 7.31
CA LYS A 134 8.43 -12.68 6.59
C LYS A 134 7.62 -13.92 6.20
N GLU A 135 6.81 -14.43 7.11
CA GLU A 135 5.92 -15.58 6.87
C GLU A 135 4.84 -15.24 5.83
N LEU A 136 4.19 -14.08 5.97
CA LEU A 136 3.16 -13.60 5.05
C LEU A 136 3.70 -13.37 3.64
N LYS A 137 4.88 -12.74 3.48
CA LYS A 137 5.51 -12.57 2.17
C LYS A 137 5.75 -13.91 1.47
N ALA A 138 6.21 -14.91 2.20
CA ALA A 138 6.42 -16.26 1.67
C ALA A 138 5.08 -16.91 1.27
N ALA A 139 4.05 -16.79 2.11
CA ALA A 139 2.72 -17.35 1.84
C ALA A 139 2.02 -16.68 0.65
N LEU A 140 2.14 -15.36 0.52
CA LEU A 140 1.50 -14.54 -0.52
C LEU A 140 2.33 -14.41 -1.81
N LYS A 141 3.51 -15.04 -1.85
CA LYS A 141 4.47 -15.00 -2.97
C LYS A 141 4.84 -13.56 -3.39
N ILE A 142 5.05 -12.70 -2.39
CA ILE A 142 5.48 -11.32 -2.61
C ILE A 142 7.01 -11.29 -2.55
N ALA A 143 7.64 -11.10 -3.72
CA ALA A 143 9.08 -11.05 -3.90
C ALA A 143 9.62 -9.62 -3.79
#